data_AF-A0A2G9R8W9-F1
#
_entry.id   AF-A0A2G9R8W9-F1
#
_cell.length_a   1.000
_cell.length_b   1.000
_cell.length_c   1.000
_cell.angle_alpha   90.00
_cell.angle_beta   90.00
_cell.angle_gamma   90.00
#
_symmetry.space_group_name_H-M   'P 1'
#
loop_
_entity.id
_entity.type
_entity.pdbx_description
1 polymer ?
#
loop_
_entity_poly.entity_id
_entity_poly.type
_entity_poly.pdbx_seq_one_letter_code
_entity_poly.pdbx_strand_id
1 'polypeptide(L)'
;MPCLMSRFSCPEFYLFSLELQGDAVLSKASRYRLKELSYSDSGVYTCEANVPSVPGLRKEQSITIVVEGPPELDMENHQVEVESEGHPVMLSCKAKGNPAPTITWNQPDLKVN
;
A
#
# COMPACT_ATOMS: atom_id res chain seq x y z
N MET A 1 -19.54 5.63 41.63
CA MET A 1 -18.94 4.27 41.66
C MET A 1 -18.52 3.92 40.24
N PRO A 2 -17.30 3.40 40.02
CA PRO A 2 -16.57 3.49 38.76
C PRO A 2 -16.87 2.34 37.78
N CYS A 3 -16.52 2.57 36.51
CA CYS A 3 -16.61 1.65 35.40
C CYS A 3 -15.99 0.28 35.72
N LEU A 4 -16.83 -0.76 35.74
CA LEU A 4 -16.36 -2.15 35.73
C LEU A 4 -16.14 -2.59 34.28
N MET A 5 -14.88 -2.49 33.86
CA MET A 5 -14.32 -3.40 32.88
C MET A 5 -14.53 -4.83 33.38
N SER A 6 -15.49 -5.56 32.83
CA SER A 6 -15.55 -7.01 32.99
C SER A 6 -15.93 -7.64 31.66
N ARG A 7 -14.88 -7.96 30.88
CA ARG A 7 -14.85 -9.00 29.84
C ARG A 7 -16.21 -9.27 29.18
N PHE A 8 -16.60 -8.44 28.22
CA PHE A 8 -17.30 -9.01 27.07
C PHE A 8 -16.21 -9.67 26.23
N SER A 9 -16.03 -10.99 26.41
CA SER A 9 -15.51 -11.78 25.28
C SER A 9 -16.38 -11.38 24.11
N CYS A 10 -15.81 -10.75 23.08
CA CYS A 10 -16.52 -10.62 21.81
C CYS A 10 -17.00 -12.05 21.50
N PRO A 11 -18.32 -12.28 21.41
CA PRO A 11 -18.84 -13.56 20.98
C PRO A 11 -18.11 -13.93 19.67
N GLU A 12 -17.73 -15.20 19.46
CA GLU A 12 -17.09 -15.71 18.22
C GLU A 12 -17.90 -15.44 16.93
N PHE A 13 -19.01 -14.70 17.02
CA PHE A 13 -20.00 -14.44 15.98
C PHE A 13 -19.76 -13.14 15.20
N TYR A 14 -18.80 -12.30 15.59
CA TYR A 14 -18.43 -11.14 14.77
C TYR A 14 -17.44 -11.58 13.69
N LEU A 15 -17.91 -11.64 12.44
CA LEU A 15 -17.01 -11.75 11.30
C LEU A 15 -16.50 -10.35 10.98
N PHE A 16 -15.18 -10.20 11.05
CA PHE A 16 -14.50 -9.02 10.55
C PHE A 16 -14.00 -9.31 9.14
N SER A 17 -14.04 -8.32 8.25
CA SER A 17 -13.30 -8.33 7.00
C SER A 17 -12.60 -6.99 6.83
N LEU A 18 -11.36 -7.04 6.37
CA LEU A 18 -10.58 -5.88 5.99
C LEU A 18 -10.28 -5.96 4.50
N GLU A 19 -10.54 -4.87 3.79
CA GLU A 19 -10.28 -4.73 2.35
C GLU A 19 -9.46 -3.46 2.11
N LEU A 20 -8.54 -3.50 1.15
CA LEU A 20 -7.79 -2.33 0.68
C LEU A 20 -8.37 -1.91 -0.66
N GLN A 21 -8.78 -0.65 -0.78
CA GLN A 21 -9.31 -0.06 -2.02
C GLN A 21 -10.49 -0.83 -2.65
N GLY A 22 -11.21 -1.65 -1.86
CA GLY A 22 -12.30 -2.50 -2.36
C GLY A 22 -11.84 -3.78 -3.08
N ASP A 23 -10.57 -4.15 -2.92
CA ASP A 23 -10.03 -5.43 -3.39
C ASP A 23 -10.48 -6.60 -2.50
N ALA A 24 -9.97 -7.80 -2.81
CA ALA A 24 -10.21 -8.99 -2.01
C ALA A 24 -9.87 -8.80 -0.53
N VAL A 25 -10.61 -9.51 0.33
CA VAL A 25 -10.44 -9.50 1.78
C VAL A 25 -8.98 -9.85 2.17
N LEU A 26 -8.28 -8.86 2.73
CA LEU A 26 -6.91 -8.98 3.24
C LEU A 26 -6.85 -9.77 4.55
N SER A 27 -7.85 -9.60 5.41
CA SER A 27 -7.89 -10.26 6.72
C SER A 27 -9.30 -10.41 7.24
N LYS A 28 -9.53 -11.47 8.04
CA LYS A 28 -10.77 -11.68 8.80
C LYS A 28 -10.61 -11.53 10.31
N ALA A 29 -9.46 -11.00 10.75
CA ALA A 29 -9.17 -10.80 12.16
C ALA A 29 -9.69 -9.44 12.66
N SER A 30 -9.97 -9.34 13.96
CA SER A 30 -10.33 -8.08 14.62
C SER A 30 -9.20 -7.05 14.64
N ARG A 31 -7.96 -7.47 14.35
CA ARG A 31 -6.80 -6.60 14.23
C ARG A 31 -5.88 -7.10 13.13
N TYR A 32 -5.59 -6.23 12.19
CA TYR A 32 -4.58 -6.44 11.16
C TYR A 32 -3.34 -5.59 11.45
N ARG A 33 -2.15 -6.13 11.16
CA ARG A 33 -0.88 -5.42 11.31
C ARG A 33 -0.15 -5.49 9.98
N LEU A 34 0.00 -4.33 9.36
CA LEU A 34 0.91 -4.16 8.25
C LEU A 34 2.35 -4.27 8.78
N LYS A 35 3.17 -5.05 8.09
CA LYS A 35 4.61 -5.20 8.36
C LYS A 35 5.34 -4.96 7.04
N GLU A 36 6.52 -4.35 7.11
CA GLU A 36 7.32 -4.03 5.92
C GLU A 36 6.49 -3.27 4.88
N LEU A 37 6.10 -2.05 5.26
CA LEU A 37 5.25 -1.19 4.43
C LEU A 37 5.95 -0.83 3.11
N SER A 38 5.20 -0.94 2.02
CA SER A 38 5.55 -0.35 0.72
C SER A 38 4.57 0.76 0.36
N TYR A 39 4.94 1.63 -0.57
CA TYR A 39 4.04 2.66 -1.09
C TYR A 39 2.72 2.12 -1.64
N SER A 40 2.69 0.86 -2.09
CA SER A 40 1.46 0.17 -2.54
C SER A 40 0.46 -0.10 -1.42
N ASP A 41 0.89 -0.10 -0.15
CA ASP A 41 -0.01 -0.24 1.01
C ASP A 41 -0.75 1.06 1.34
N SER A 42 -0.45 2.16 0.63
CA SER A 42 -1.25 3.39 0.76
C SER A 42 -2.62 3.18 0.12
N GLY A 43 -3.67 3.59 0.81
CA GLY A 43 -5.03 3.51 0.28
C GLY A 43 -6.10 3.56 1.35
N VAL A 44 -7.34 3.36 0.91
CA VAL A 44 -8.50 3.30 1.81
C VAL A 44 -8.67 1.87 2.29
N TYR A 45 -8.55 1.67 3.59
CA TYR A 45 -8.85 0.41 4.25
C TYR A 45 -10.28 0.46 4.79
N THR A 46 -11.10 -0.50 4.41
CA THR A 46 -12.47 -0.65 4.93
C THR A 46 -12.54 -1.88 5.81
N CYS A 47 -12.97 -1.68 7.06
CA CYS A 47 -13.27 -2.74 8.01
C CYS A 47 -14.78 -2.91 8.09
N GLU A 48 -15.27 -4.11 7.77
CA GLU A 48 -16.65 -4.50 8.01
C GLU A 48 -16.70 -5.44 9.22
N ALA A 49 -17.67 -5.20 10.10
CA ALA A 49 -18.10 -6.14 11.13
C ALA A 49 -19.53 -6.56 10.85
N ASN A 50 -19.76 -7.86 10.67
CA ASN A 50 -21.09 -8.42 10.49
C ASN A 50 -21.39 -9.53 11.52
N VAL A 51 -22.67 -9.70 11.83
CA VAL A 51 -23.17 -10.74 12.73
C VAL A 51 -24.02 -11.70 11.90
N PRO A 52 -23.50 -12.87 11.47
CA PRO A 52 -24.19 -13.78 10.55
C PRO A 52 -25.54 -14.27 11.06
N SER A 53 -25.72 -14.34 12.37
CA SER A 53 -26.96 -14.78 13.02
C SER A 53 -28.06 -13.71 13.00
N VAL A 54 -27.74 -12.44 12.70
CA VAL A 54 -28.70 -11.34 12.67
C VAL A 54 -28.68 -10.69 11.28
N PRO A 55 -29.64 -11.04 10.41
CA PRO A 55 -29.72 -10.46 9.08
C PRO A 55 -29.75 -8.93 9.11
N GLY A 56 -28.89 -8.29 8.31
CA GLY A 56 -28.81 -6.84 8.18
C GLY A 56 -27.99 -6.13 9.28
N LEU A 57 -27.53 -6.83 10.32
CA LEU A 57 -26.64 -6.25 11.31
C LEU A 57 -25.19 -6.28 10.81
N ARG A 58 -24.84 -5.24 10.05
CA ARG A 58 -23.48 -4.97 9.58
C ARG A 58 -23.09 -3.52 9.87
N LYS A 59 -21.81 -3.29 10.10
CA LYS A 59 -21.25 -1.95 10.25
C LYS A 59 -19.90 -1.88 9.56
N GLU A 60 -19.71 -0.84 8.78
CA GLU A 60 -18.49 -0.59 8.03
C GLU A 60 -17.82 0.69 8.55
N GLN A 61 -16.49 0.71 8.55
CA GLN A 61 -15.68 1.88 8.84
C GLN A 61 -14.48 1.92 7.90
N SER A 62 -14.33 3.05 7.21
CA SER A 62 -13.18 3.28 6.33
C SER A 62 -12.16 4.21 6.98
N ILE A 63 -10.88 3.99 6.67
CA ILE A 63 -9.74 4.81 7.06
C ILE A 63 -8.75 4.91 5.89
N THR A 64 -8.21 6.09 5.65
CA THR A 64 -7.15 6.29 4.65
C THR A 64 -5.80 6.16 5.32
N ILE A 65 -4.97 5.25 4.82
CA ILE A 65 -3.57 5.10 5.21
C ILE A 65 -2.69 5.66 4.09
N VAL A 66 -1.70 6.46 4.48
CA VAL A 66 -0.71 7.03 3.58
C VAL A 66 0.67 6.62 4.08
N VAL A 67 1.43 5.92 3.22
CA VAL A 67 2.82 5.56 3.50
C VAL A 67 3.70 6.71 3.03
N GLU A 68 4.54 7.21 3.94
CA GLU A 68 5.49 8.28 3.70
C GLU A 68 6.92 7.75 3.85
N GLY A 69 7.85 8.29 3.08
CA GLY A 69 9.22 7.81 3.10
C GLY A 69 10.11 8.38 1.99
N PRO A 70 11.38 7.95 1.95
CA PRO A 70 12.32 8.34 0.91
C PRO A 70 12.00 7.67 -0.43
N PRO A 71 12.42 8.26 -1.56
CA PRO A 71 12.19 7.67 -2.87
C PRO A 71 12.78 6.26 -3.03
N GLU A 72 11.97 5.34 -3.54
CA GLU A 72 12.35 3.99 -3.92
C GLU A 72 12.39 3.87 -5.44
N LEU A 73 13.51 3.42 -5.99
CA LEU A 73 13.66 3.21 -7.43
C LEU A 73 12.89 1.96 -7.86
N ASP A 74 12.04 2.13 -8.86
CA ASP A 74 11.34 1.03 -9.51
C ASP A 74 12.27 0.43 -10.57
N MET A 75 12.92 -0.69 -10.22
CA MET A 75 14.00 -1.25 -11.01
C MET A 75 13.56 -2.14 -12.17
N GLU A 76 12.27 -2.20 -12.46
CA GLU A 76 11.65 -3.22 -13.31
C GLU A 76 12.08 -3.18 -14.79
N ASN A 77 12.80 -2.14 -15.25
CA ASN A 77 13.22 -2.06 -16.65
C ASN A 77 14.53 -1.32 -16.94
N HIS A 78 15.63 -1.73 -16.29
CA HIS A 78 16.97 -1.14 -16.51
C HIS A 78 17.67 -1.57 -17.81
N GLN A 79 17.01 -2.33 -18.69
CA GLN A 79 17.62 -2.78 -19.94
C GLN A 79 17.49 -1.70 -21.00
N VAL A 80 18.62 -1.06 -21.31
CA VAL A 80 18.76 -0.13 -22.42
C VAL A 80 19.35 -0.92 -23.57
N GLU A 81 18.52 -1.24 -24.57
CA GLU A 81 18.98 -1.89 -25.80
C GLU A 81 19.42 -0.81 -26.79
N VAL A 82 20.67 -0.86 -27.21
CA VAL A 82 21.23 0.06 -28.20
C VAL A 82 21.27 -0.67 -29.53
N GLU A 83 20.42 -0.26 -30.47
CA GLU A 83 20.28 -0.94 -31.76
C GLU A 83 21.48 -0.69 -32.69
N SER A 84 21.83 0.57 -32.94
CA SER A 84 23.02 0.95 -33.70
C SER A 84 23.33 2.44 -33.57
N GLU A 85 24.52 2.86 -34.02
CA GLU A 85 24.94 4.26 -34.04
C GLU A 85 23.94 5.12 -34.84
N GLY A 86 23.62 6.30 -34.31
CA GLY A 86 22.64 7.22 -34.91
C GLY A 86 21.17 6.92 -34.57
N HIS A 87 20.87 5.82 -33.88
CA HIS A 87 19.50 5.52 -33.42
C HIS A 87 19.22 6.17 -32.05
N PRO A 88 18.01 6.71 -31.84
CA PRO A 88 17.64 7.29 -30.56
C PRO A 88 17.48 6.21 -29.49
N VAL A 89 17.96 6.49 -28.28
CA VAL A 89 17.84 5.61 -27.12
C VAL A 89 16.89 6.23 -26.10
N MET A 90 15.99 5.43 -25.53
CA MET A 90 15.06 5.86 -24.50
C MET A 90 15.48 5.34 -23.12
N LEU A 91 15.71 6.26 -22.19
CA LEU A 91 16.00 5.94 -20.79
C LEU A 91 14.74 6.12 -19.95
N SER A 92 14.26 5.04 -19.33
CA SER A 92 13.11 5.07 -18.43
C SER A 92 13.58 4.92 -16.98
N CYS A 93 13.29 5.91 -16.15
CA CYS A 93 13.45 5.82 -14.69
C CYS A 93 12.11 6.10 -14.03
N LYS A 94 11.70 5.20 -13.13
CA LYS A 94 10.50 5.36 -12.31
C LYS A 94 10.93 5.27 -10.86
N ALA A 95 10.41 6.17 -10.04
CA ALA A 95 10.64 6.17 -8.60
C ALA A 95 9.30 6.38 -7.88
N LYS A 96 9.09 5.65 -6.79
CA LYS A 96 7.94 5.79 -5.89
C LYS A 96 8.39 6.55 -4.65
N GLY A 97 7.54 7.39 -4.08
CA GLY A 97 7.91 8.20 -2.93
C GLY A 97 6.77 9.11 -2.52
N ASN A 98 6.72 9.44 -1.24
CA ASN A 98 5.79 10.44 -0.73
C ASN A 98 6.50 11.34 0.30
N PRO A 99 6.72 12.63 -0.01
CA PRO A 99 6.27 13.36 -1.21
C PRO A 99 6.86 12.83 -2.53
N ALA A 100 6.17 13.12 -3.65
CA ALA A 100 6.55 12.62 -4.96
C ALA A 100 8.00 13.01 -5.33
N PRO A 101 8.86 12.06 -5.75
CA PRO A 101 10.26 12.33 -6.05
C PRO A 101 10.43 13.17 -7.31
N THR A 102 11.48 14.01 -7.31
CA THR A 102 11.98 14.64 -8.53
C THR A 102 13.09 13.79 -9.12
N ILE A 103 12.96 13.39 -10.38
CA ILE A 103 13.96 12.58 -11.09
C ILE A 103 14.89 13.53 -11.87
N THR A 104 16.19 13.43 -11.62
CA THR A 104 17.23 14.17 -12.35
C THR A 104 18.18 13.21 -13.04
N TRP A 105 18.50 13.50 -14.30
CA TRP A 105 19.43 12.70 -15.10
C TRP A 105 20.80 13.37 -15.14
N ASN A 106 21.84 12.60 -14.84
CA ASN A 106 23.21 13.05 -14.92
C ASN A 106 23.97 12.11 -15.86
N GLN A 107 24.70 12.68 -16.82
CA GLN A 107 25.65 11.94 -17.62
C GLN A 107 27.01 12.03 -16.90
N PRO A 108 27.58 10.92 -16.39
CA PRO A 108 28.93 10.97 -15.85
C PRO A 108 29.90 11.46 -16.94
N ASP A 109 30.89 12.27 -16.55
CA ASP A 109 31.85 12.94 -17.44
C ASP A 109 32.46 11.97 -18.47
N LEU A 110 31.88 11.95 -19.67
CA LEU A 110 32.53 11.36 -20.83
C LEU A 110 33.65 12.31 -21.25
N LYS A 111 34.87 12.03 -20.79
CA LYS A 111 36.08 12.60 -21.38
C LYS A 111 36.18 12.07 -22.81
N VAL A 112 35.59 12.81 -23.74
CA VAL A 112 35.87 12.66 -25.18
C VAL A 112 37.26 13.25 -25.40
N ASN A 113 38.22 12.37 -25.71
CA ASN A 113 39.59 12.73 -26.08
C ASN A 113 39.64 13.14 -27.55
#